data_AF-A0A1Y1UXI4-F1
#
_entry.id   AF-A0A1Y1UXI4-F1
#
_cell.length_a   1.000
_cell.length_b   1.000
_cell.length_c   1.000
_cell.angle_alpha   90.00
_cell.angle_beta   90.00
_cell.angle_gamma   90.00
#
_symmetry.space_group_name_H-M   'P 1'
#
loop_
_entity.id
_entity.type
_entity.pdbx_description
1 polymer ?
#
loop_
_entity_poly.entity_id
_entity_poly.type
_entity_poly.pdbx_seq_one_letter_code
_entity_poly.pdbx_strand_id
1 'polypeptide(L)'
;MTSKYTFANLLNGETNGKMSLDTFMDYLKKEHAEENLEFWLEAVKYREEASKYFQCQSLWIKKSDENNRCSYQMTPLSQFSPSLPEKVEMSSEVKEKFEASLENILKNYVVPGSDKEIGVPSSIGKKLIEEVRVKKNFNPDILKQSMDVAYENMKNNSFLSYTKAMK
;
A
#
# COMPACT_ATOMS: atom_id res chain seq x y z
N MET A 1 -26.61 -16.38 -7.22
CA MET A 1 -25.15 -16.17 -7.43
C MET A 1 -24.66 -15.21 -6.36
N THR A 2 -24.04 -15.71 -5.30
CA THR A 2 -23.46 -14.85 -4.27
C THR A 2 -22.15 -14.29 -4.79
N SER A 3 -22.14 -13.02 -5.21
CA SER A 3 -20.90 -12.30 -5.46
C SER A 3 -20.06 -12.34 -4.18
N LYS A 4 -19.06 -13.22 -4.12
CA LYS A 4 -18.08 -13.25 -3.05
C LYS A 4 -17.22 -11.99 -3.23
N TYR A 5 -17.54 -10.93 -2.50
CA TYR A 5 -16.67 -9.76 -2.43
C TYR A 5 -15.28 -10.19 -1.95
N THR A 6 -14.24 -9.84 -2.72
CA THR A 6 -12.86 -10.10 -2.32
C THR A 6 -12.34 -8.96 -1.46
N PHE A 7 -11.29 -9.22 -0.66
CA PHE A 7 -10.62 -8.17 0.09
C PHE A 7 -10.07 -7.06 -0.81
N ALA A 8 -9.66 -7.41 -2.03
CA ALA A 8 -9.27 -6.42 -3.03
C ALA A 8 -10.44 -5.54 -3.46
N ASN A 9 -11.66 -6.06 -3.62
CA ASN A 9 -12.82 -5.23 -3.97
C ASN A 9 -13.08 -4.19 -2.85
N LEU A 10 -12.95 -4.60 -1.59
CA LEU A 10 -13.09 -3.73 -0.43
C LEU A 10 -12.06 -2.58 -0.45
N LEU A 11 -10.78 -2.90 -0.60
CA LEU A 11 -9.72 -1.88 -0.60
C LEU A 11 -9.79 -0.94 -1.81
N ASN A 12 -10.36 -1.38 -2.93
CA ASN A 12 -10.55 -0.53 -4.11
C ASN A 12 -11.87 0.28 -4.08
N GLY A 13 -12.66 0.20 -3.00
CA GLY A 13 -13.95 0.90 -2.91
C GLY A 13 -15.01 0.36 -3.87
N GLU A 14 -14.85 -0.87 -4.37
CA GLU A 14 -15.82 -1.54 -5.27
C GLU A 14 -16.96 -2.22 -4.50
N THR A 15 -16.99 -2.04 -3.18
CA THR A 15 -18.01 -2.55 -2.26
C THR A 15 -18.80 -1.40 -1.63
N ASN A 16 -20.01 -1.68 -1.15
CA ASN A 16 -20.90 -0.66 -0.60
C ASN A 16 -21.65 -1.15 0.65
N GLY A 17 -22.34 -0.22 1.32
CA GLY A 17 -23.13 -0.50 2.52
C GLY A 17 -22.29 -1.12 3.63
N LYS A 18 -22.78 -2.21 4.23
CA LYS A 18 -22.10 -2.93 5.33
C LYS A 18 -20.77 -3.58 4.95
N MET A 19 -20.41 -3.57 3.67
CA MET A 19 -19.14 -4.07 3.16
C MET A 19 -18.27 -2.94 2.60
N SER A 20 -18.56 -1.66 2.90
CA SER A 20 -17.72 -0.53 2.45
C SER A 20 -16.39 -0.46 3.19
N LEU A 21 -15.42 0.25 2.60
CA LEU A 21 -14.12 0.53 3.22
C LEU A 21 -14.28 1.27 4.56
N ASP A 22 -15.19 2.25 4.63
CA ASP A 22 -15.46 3.00 5.87
C ASP A 22 -15.97 2.08 6.99
N THR A 23 -16.90 1.18 6.66
CA THR A 23 -17.44 0.23 7.64
C THR A 23 -16.36 -0.75 8.13
N PHE A 24 -15.44 -1.13 7.24
CA PHE A 24 -14.30 -1.96 7.62
C PHE A 24 -13.32 -1.21 8.53
N MET A 25 -13.03 0.06 8.22
CA MET A 25 -12.21 0.92 9.08
C MET A 25 -12.81 1.08 10.48
N ASP A 26 -14.13 1.30 10.57
CA ASP A 26 -14.84 1.36 11.85
C ASP A 26 -14.80 0.05 12.63
N TYR A 27 -14.82 -1.10 11.93
CA TYR A 27 -14.65 -2.41 12.56
C TYR A 27 -13.22 -2.57 13.11
N LEU A 28 -12.20 -2.24 12.32
CA LEU A 28 -10.81 -2.34 12.77
C LEU A 28 -10.52 -1.47 13.99
N LYS A 29 -11.04 -0.24 14.03
CA LYS A 29 -10.91 0.65 15.20
C LYS A 29 -11.53 0.07 16.47
N LYS A 30 -12.62 -0.69 16.35
CA LYS A 30 -13.24 -1.38 17.49
C LYS A 30 -12.39 -2.55 17.98
N GLU A 31 -11.66 -3.19 17.08
CA GLU A 31 -10.75 -4.30 17.39
C GLU A 31 -9.32 -3.84 17.71
N HIS A 32 -9.05 -2.52 17.64
CA HIS A 32 -7.69 -1.96 17.77
C HIS A 32 -6.69 -2.60 16.80
N ALA A 33 -7.10 -2.75 15.53
CA ALA A 33 -6.35 -3.41 14.46
C ALA A 33 -6.29 -2.57 13.17
N GLU A 34 -6.51 -1.26 13.28
CA GLU A 34 -6.56 -0.32 12.16
C GLU A 34 -5.21 0.01 11.53
N GLU A 35 -4.10 -0.26 12.21
CA GLU A 35 -2.76 0.17 11.83
C GLU A 35 -2.33 -0.33 10.45
N ASN A 36 -2.72 -1.56 10.10
CA ASN A 36 -2.41 -2.13 8.78
C ASN A 36 -3.18 -1.43 7.65
N LEU A 37 -4.42 -0.97 7.91
CA LEU A 37 -5.22 -0.26 6.91
C LEU A 37 -4.78 1.21 6.79
N GLU A 38 -4.49 1.87 7.91
CA GLU A 38 -3.94 3.23 7.91
C GLU A 38 -2.61 3.29 7.16
N PHE A 39 -1.69 2.36 7.45
CA PHE A 39 -0.44 2.21 6.70
C PHE A 39 -0.69 2.01 5.21
N TRP A 40 -1.61 1.10 4.84
CA TRP A 40 -1.92 0.83 3.43
C TRP A 40 -2.40 2.08 2.70
N LEU A 41 -3.32 2.85 3.30
CA LEU A 41 -3.85 4.08 2.71
C LEU A 41 -2.79 5.16 2.58
N GLU A 42 -1.94 5.35 3.59
CA GLU A 42 -0.81 6.29 3.53
C GLU A 42 0.21 5.89 2.44
N ALA A 43 0.52 4.59 2.33
CA ALA A 43 1.43 4.08 1.32
C ALA A 43 0.88 4.22 -0.11
N VAL A 44 -0.42 3.97 -0.32
CA VAL A 44 -1.10 4.22 -1.60
C VAL A 44 -0.99 5.70 -1.97
N LYS A 45 -1.30 6.60 -1.03
CA LYS A 45 -1.21 8.06 -1.25
C LYS A 45 0.22 8.49 -1.60
N TYR A 46 1.21 8.02 -0.84
CA TYR A 46 2.62 8.30 -1.14
C TYR A 46 2.98 7.86 -2.55
N ARG A 47 2.61 6.63 -2.92
CA ARG A 47 2.91 6.06 -4.25
C ARG A 47 2.25 6.87 -5.36
N GLU A 48 0.98 7.24 -5.23
CA GLU A 48 0.27 8.07 -6.20
C GLU A 48 0.94 9.43 -6.39
N GLU A 49 1.34 10.09 -5.30
CA GLU A 49 2.05 11.36 -5.36
C GLU A 49 3.44 11.21 -5.98
N ALA A 50 4.23 10.22 -5.55
CA ALA A 50 5.57 9.96 -6.04
C ALA A 50 5.57 9.57 -7.52
N SER A 51 4.58 8.78 -7.98
CA SER A 51 4.49 8.32 -9.38
C SER A 51 4.33 9.44 -10.41
N LYS A 52 3.94 10.64 -9.97
CA LYS A 52 3.86 11.84 -10.82
C LYS A 52 5.23 12.40 -11.18
N TYR A 53 6.25 12.12 -10.36
CA TYR A 53 7.59 12.69 -10.50
C TYR A 53 8.64 11.65 -10.84
N PHE A 54 8.53 10.48 -10.21
CA PHE A 54 9.29 9.32 -10.61
C PHE A 54 8.56 8.69 -11.79
N GLN A 55 9.20 8.68 -12.96
CA GLN A 55 8.75 7.89 -14.10
C GLN A 55 8.67 6.43 -13.64
N CYS A 56 7.49 6.06 -13.14
CA CYS A 56 7.27 4.77 -12.53
C CYS A 56 7.44 3.76 -13.66
N GLN A 57 8.61 3.12 -13.80
CA GLN A 57 8.92 2.23 -14.92
C GLN A 57 7.99 1.01 -14.98
N SER A 58 7.02 0.92 -14.08
CA SER A 58 6.03 -0.12 -13.94
C SER A 58 4.71 0.41 -13.41
N LEU A 59 3.59 0.04 -14.05
CA LEU A 59 2.24 0.27 -13.57
C LEU A 59 1.80 -0.88 -12.67
N TRP A 60 1.11 -0.56 -11.58
CA TRP A 60 0.32 -1.54 -10.85
C TRP A 60 -0.97 -1.76 -11.61
N ILE A 61 -1.01 -2.80 -12.44
CA ILE A 61 -2.23 -3.20 -13.12
C ILE A 61 -2.91 -4.24 -12.25
N LYS A 62 -4.11 -3.90 -11.78
CA LYS A 62 -5.01 -4.86 -11.15
C LYS A 62 -5.39 -5.88 -12.22
N LYS A 63 -4.86 -7.10 -12.11
CA LYS A 63 -5.29 -8.22 -12.94
C LYS A 63 -6.11 -9.19 -12.11
N SER A 64 -7.30 -9.48 -12.60
CA SER A 64 -8.15 -10.58 -12.14
C SER A 64 -7.72 -11.84 -12.88
N ASP A 65 -7.36 -12.90 -12.16
CA ASP A 65 -7.20 -14.22 -12.77
C ASP A 65 -8.57 -14.88 -13.04
N GLU A 66 -8.54 -16.04 -13.69
CA GLU A 66 -9.69 -16.88 -14.04
C GLU A 66 -10.52 -17.28 -12.81
N ASN A 67 -9.92 -17.27 -11.63
CA ASN A 67 -10.53 -17.58 -10.33
C ASN A 67 -10.97 -16.32 -9.57
N ASN A 68 -11.01 -15.17 -10.23
CA ASN A 68 -11.35 -13.87 -9.68
C ASN A 68 -10.43 -13.45 -8.50
N ARG A 69 -9.21 -14.00 -8.43
CA ARG A 69 -8.17 -13.50 -7.53
C ARG A 69 -7.60 -12.24 -8.15
N CYS A 70 -7.77 -11.13 -7.43
CA CYS A 70 -7.11 -9.89 -7.78
C CYS A 70 -5.66 -9.96 -7.30
N SER A 71 -4.73 -9.91 -8.24
CA SER A 71 -3.32 -9.69 -7.94
C SER A 71 -2.85 -8.42 -8.62
N TYR A 72 -2.08 -7.62 -7.91
CA TYR A 72 -1.42 -6.49 -8.52
C TYR A 72 -0.20 -7.02 -9.27
N GLN A 73 -0.28 -7.00 -10.59
CA GLN A 73 0.83 -7.43 -11.44
C GLN A 73 1.59 -6.21 -11.94
N MET A 74 2.92 -6.29 -11.82
CA MET A 74 3.82 -5.29 -12.37
C MET A 74 3.84 -5.41 -13.88
N THR A 75 3.47 -4.34 -14.57
CA THR A 75 3.59 -4.27 -16.03
C THR A 75 4.54 -3.13 -16.37
N PRO A 76 5.72 -3.41 -16.96
CA PRO A 76 6.68 -2.37 -17.32
C PRO A 76 6.06 -1.33 -18.25
N LEU A 77 6.28 -0.03 -17.97
CA LEU A 77 5.79 1.05 -18.85
C LEU A 77 6.38 0.98 -20.26
N SER A 78 7.53 0.32 -20.44
CA SER A 78 8.11 0.04 -21.76
C SER A 78 7.19 -0.80 -22.66
N GLN A 79 6.22 -1.53 -22.10
CA GLN A 79 5.19 -2.22 -22.86
C GLN A 79 4.09 -1.28 -23.39
N PHE A 80 3.95 -0.08 -22.82
CA PHE A 80 2.87 0.86 -23.16
C PHE A 80 3.34 2.13 -23.89
N SER A 81 4.58 2.56 -23.71
CA SER A 81 5.10 3.71 -24.46
C SER A 81 6.64 3.70 -24.58
N PRO A 82 7.20 3.51 -25.80
CA PRO A 82 8.64 3.57 -26.05
C PRO A 82 9.27 4.98 -25.89
N SER A 83 8.46 6.04 -25.76
CA SER A 83 8.89 7.43 -25.82
C SER A 83 8.69 8.20 -24.50
N LEU A 84 8.93 7.54 -23.36
CA LEU A 84 8.91 8.25 -22.07
C LEU A 84 9.96 9.38 -22.09
N PRO A 85 9.59 10.60 -21.66
CA PRO A 85 10.54 11.70 -21.57
C PRO A 85 11.68 11.31 -20.63
N GLU A 86 12.89 11.76 -20.92
CA GLU A 86 14.07 11.53 -20.08
C GLU A 86 13.90 12.23 -18.72
N LYS A 87 14.35 11.58 -17.63
CA LYS A 87 14.34 12.02 -16.21
C LYS A 87 13.79 13.43 -15.96
N VAL A 88 12.62 13.52 -15.31
CA VAL A 88 12.18 14.78 -14.69
C VAL A 88 13.13 15.07 -13.52
N GLU A 89 13.97 16.09 -13.65
CA GLU A 89 14.75 16.60 -12.51
C GLU A 89 13.78 17.13 -11.44
N MET A 90 13.62 16.39 -10.35
CA MET A 90 12.80 16.84 -9.22
C MET A 90 13.49 17.98 -8.47
N SER A 91 12.74 19.05 -8.16
CA SER A 91 13.23 20.14 -7.30
C SER A 91 13.57 19.63 -5.89
N SER A 92 14.44 20.36 -5.20
CA SER A 92 14.80 20.08 -3.80
C SER A 92 13.58 20.06 -2.88
N GLU A 93 12.62 20.97 -3.07
CA GLU A 93 11.41 21.05 -2.23
C GLU A 93 10.54 19.79 -2.39
N VAL A 94 10.44 19.25 -3.60
CA VAL A 94 9.68 18.02 -3.87
C VAL A 94 10.37 16.81 -3.21
N LYS A 95 11.70 16.76 -3.24
CA LYS A 95 12.47 15.70 -2.56
C LYS A 95 12.27 15.75 -1.04
N GLU A 96 12.37 16.94 -0.44
CA GLU A 96 12.13 17.12 1.00
C GLU A 96 10.72 16.69 1.41
N LYS A 97 9.72 16.99 0.57
CA LYS A 97 8.34 16.53 0.81
C LYS A 97 8.24 15.01 0.83
N PHE A 98 8.85 14.31 -0.13
CA PHE A 98 8.81 12.84 -0.17
C PHE A 98 9.62 12.20 0.95
N GLU A 99 10.74 12.80 1.32
CA GLU A 99 11.52 12.38 2.47
C GLU A 99 10.70 12.49 3.76
N ALA A 100 10.09 13.64 4.02
CA ALA A 100 9.24 13.84 5.19
C ALA A 100 8.06 12.86 5.22
N SER A 101 7.44 12.60 4.06
CA SER A 101 6.34 11.64 3.95
C SER A 101 6.78 10.21 4.27
N LEU A 102 7.91 9.76 3.73
CA LEU A 102 8.43 8.41 4.03
C LEU A 102 8.89 8.30 5.48
N GLU A 103 9.57 9.31 6.03
CA GLU A 103 9.99 9.30 7.43
C GLU A 103 8.79 9.21 8.38
N ASN A 104 7.68 9.89 8.08
CA ASN A 104 6.45 9.75 8.84
C ASN A 104 5.91 8.31 8.78
N ILE A 105 5.85 7.71 7.59
CA ILE A 105 5.41 6.32 7.41
C ILE A 105 6.32 5.35 8.18
N LEU A 106 7.65 5.52 8.10
CA LEU A 106 8.59 4.65 8.81
C LEU A 106 8.43 4.78 10.32
N LYS A 107 8.38 6.01 10.83
CA LYS A 107 8.30 6.27 12.27
C LYS A 107 7.00 5.73 12.89
N ASN A 108 5.89 5.81 12.16
CA ASN A 108 4.59 5.39 12.69
C ASN A 108 4.36 3.88 12.58
N TYR A 109 4.86 3.24 11.51
CA TYR A 109 4.45 1.87 11.18
C TYR A 109 5.59 0.84 11.10
N VAL A 110 6.84 1.24 10.85
CA VAL A 110 7.93 0.30 10.51
C VAL A 110 9.03 0.24 11.56
N VAL A 111 9.30 1.36 12.24
CA VAL A 111 10.35 1.43 13.26
C VAL A 111 9.90 0.63 14.49
N PRO A 112 10.72 -0.33 14.98
CA PRO A 112 10.36 -1.13 16.15
C PRO A 112 10.02 -0.26 17.37
N GLY A 113 8.91 -0.56 18.02
CA GLY A 113 8.39 0.19 19.16
C GLY A 113 7.55 1.42 18.80
N SER A 114 7.16 1.58 17.52
CA SER A 114 6.20 2.60 17.12
C SER A 114 4.79 2.29 17.60
N ASP A 115 4.01 3.30 17.97
CA ASP A 115 2.65 3.12 18.49
C ASP A 115 1.71 2.38 17.51
N LYS A 116 1.98 2.48 16.20
CA LYS A 116 1.21 1.83 15.13
C LYS A 116 2.05 0.81 14.35
N GLU A 117 3.00 0.16 15.02
CA GLU A 117 3.90 -0.81 14.38
C GLU A 117 3.09 -1.91 13.66
N ILE A 118 3.27 -2.03 12.35
CA ILE A 118 2.72 -3.14 11.58
C ILE A 118 3.66 -4.34 11.70
N GLY A 119 3.11 -5.55 11.65
CA GLY A 119 3.85 -6.81 11.79
C GLY A 119 4.76 -7.16 10.61
N VAL A 120 5.64 -6.25 10.19
CA VAL A 120 6.59 -6.43 9.10
C VAL A 120 7.81 -7.19 9.60
N PRO A 121 8.26 -8.25 8.89
CA PRO A 121 9.49 -8.96 9.21
C PRO A 121 10.69 -8.02 9.32
N SER A 122 11.53 -8.23 10.33
CA SER A 122 12.68 -7.36 10.61
C SER A 122 13.66 -7.20 9.43
N SER A 123 13.74 -8.19 8.55
CA SER A 123 14.54 -8.11 7.31
C SER A 123 14.00 -7.08 6.32
N ILE A 124 12.67 -7.03 6.15
CA ILE A 124 11.99 -6.06 5.27
C ILE A 124 12.05 -4.67 5.89
N GLY A 125 11.74 -4.55 7.18
CA GLY A 125 11.79 -3.27 7.89
C GLY A 125 13.17 -2.62 7.86
N LYS A 126 14.24 -3.36 8.20
CA LYS A 126 15.62 -2.85 8.16
C LYS A 126 16.04 -2.40 6.77
N LYS A 127 15.73 -3.20 5.74
CA LYS A 127 16.05 -2.87 4.36
C LYS A 127 15.34 -1.58 3.92
N LEU A 128 14.05 -1.45 4.23
CA LEU A 128 13.26 -0.27 3.89
C LEU A 128 13.84 0.98 4.57
N ILE A 129 14.19 0.89 5.85
CA ILE A 129 14.82 2.00 6.59
C ILE A 129 16.15 2.42 5.93
N GLU A 130 16.98 1.47 5.52
CA GLU A 130 18.25 1.75 4.83
C GLU A 130 18.04 2.46 3.47
N GLU A 131 17.11 1.96 2.66
CA GLU A 131 16.79 2.55 1.34
C GLU A 131 16.32 4.01 1.48
N VAL A 132 15.49 4.32 2.47
CA VAL A 132 14.97 5.67 2.68
C VAL A 132 16.02 6.59 3.33
N ARG A 133 16.60 6.19 4.46
CA ARG A 133 17.47 7.08 5.26
C ARG A 133 18.86 7.26 4.69
N VAL A 134 19.45 6.18 4.16
CA VAL A 134 20.84 6.15 3.71
C VAL A 134 20.90 6.42 2.22
N LYS A 135 20.12 5.67 1.42
CA LYS A 135 20.18 5.74 -0.05
C LYS A 135 19.33 6.86 -0.63
N LYS A 136 18.50 7.53 0.19
CA LYS A 136 17.56 8.58 -0.23
C LYS A 136 16.73 8.11 -1.43
N ASN A 137 16.30 6.85 -1.37
CA ASN A 137 15.48 6.24 -2.39
C ASN A 137 14.02 6.63 -2.15
N PHE A 138 13.46 7.38 -3.09
CA PHE A 138 12.07 7.86 -3.05
C PHE A 138 11.22 7.22 -4.15
N ASN A 139 11.61 6.03 -4.60
CA ASN A 139 10.88 5.30 -5.60
C ASN A 139 9.44 5.03 -5.11
N PRO A 140 8.40 5.26 -5.94
CA PRO A 140 7.00 5.01 -5.55
C PRO A 140 6.73 3.58 -5.05
N ASP A 141 7.50 2.60 -5.52
CA ASP A 141 7.34 1.19 -5.18
C ASP A 141 8.20 0.76 -3.97
N ILE A 142 8.90 1.68 -3.29
CA ILE A 142 9.76 1.36 -2.14
C ILE A 142 9.01 0.70 -0.97
N LEU A 143 7.73 1.04 -0.79
CA LEU A 143 6.88 0.51 0.27
C LEU A 143 6.23 -0.84 -0.08
N LYS A 144 6.41 -1.35 -1.32
CA LYS A 144 5.69 -2.52 -1.83
C LYS A 144 5.75 -3.73 -0.91
N GLN A 145 6.95 -4.07 -0.43
CA GLN A 145 7.13 -5.27 0.38
C GLN A 145 6.36 -5.16 1.71
N SER A 146 6.37 -3.99 2.33
CA SER A 146 5.61 -3.72 3.56
C SER A 146 4.11 -3.67 3.29
N MET A 147 3.67 -3.15 2.14
CA MET A 147 2.27 -3.16 1.71
C MET A 147 1.76 -4.60 1.52
N ASP A 148 2.52 -5.47 0.87
CA ASP A 148 2.15 -6.88 0.68
C ASP A 148 1.95 -7.59 2.05
N VAL A 149 2.78 -7.27 3.04
CA VAL A 149 2.61 -7.78 4.42
C VAL A 149 1.34 -7.25 5.06
N ALA A 150 1.11 -5.93 5.03
CA ALA A 150 -0.09 -5.33 5.61
C ALA A 150 -1.38 -5.89 4.96
N TYR A 151 -1.35 -6.09 3.65
CA TYR A 151 -2.45 -6.73 2.91
C TYR A 151 -2.74 -8.13 3.41
N GLU A 152 -1.74 -9.00 3.49
CA GLU A 152 -1.94 -10.37 3.95
C GLU A 152 -2.34 -10.41 5.43
N ASN A 153 -1.81 -9.53 6.27
CA ASN A 153 -2.23 -9.41 7.67
C ASN A 153 -3.73 -9.06 7.78
N MET A 154 -4.18 -8.01 7.09
CA MET A 154 -5.60 -7.64 7.11
C MET A 154 -6.49 -8.72 6.53
N LYS A 155 -6.07 -9.34 5.42
CA LYS A 155 -6.83 -10.40 4.74
C LYS A 155 -7.01 -11.63 5.62
N ASN A 156 -5.94 -12.05 6.30
CA ASN A 156 -5.92 -13.30 7.07
C ASN A 156 -6.47 -13.14 8.50
N ASN A 157 -6.35 -11.96 9.10
CA ASN A 157 -6.77 -11.73 10.49
C ASN A 157 -8.12 -11.02 10.57
N SER A 158 -8.25 -9.86 9.92
CA SER A 158 -9.39 -8.96 10.17
C SER A 158 -10.53 -9.16 9.16
N PHE A 159 -10.23 -9.32 7.88
CA PHE A 159 -11.25 -9.44 6.83
C PHE A 159 -12.10 -10.72 6.96
N LEU A 160 -11.46 -11.84 7.35
CA LEU A 160 -12.17 -13.09 7.61
C LEU A 160 -13.15 -12.98 8.80
N SER A 161 -12.77 -12.24 9.84
CA SER A 161 -13.62 -11.99 11.01
C SER A 161 -14.75 -11.01 10.67
N TYR A 162 -14.40 -9.92 9.99
CA TYR A 162 -15.34 -8.92 9.50
C TYR A 162 -16.45 -9.51 8.61
N THR A 163 -16.09 -10.32 7.62
CA THR A 163 -17.06 -10.98 6.72
C THR A 163 -17.97 -11.96 7.44
N LYS A 164 -17.57 -12.51 8.59
CA LYS A 164 -18.45 -13.32 9.45
C LYS A 164 -19.38 -12.44 10.30
N ALA A 165 -18.86 -11.33 10.83
CA ALA A 165 -19.63 -10.39 11.64
C ALA A 165 -20.72 -9.64 10.85
N MET A 166 -20.54 -9.49 9.54
CA MET A 166 -21.47 -8.78 8.65
C MET A 166 -22.51 -9.68 7.95
N LYS A 167 -22.49 -10.99 8.19
CA LYS A 167 -23.55 -11.93 7.77
C LYS A 167 -24.71 -11.89 8.74
#